data_AF-A0A935USJ1-F1
#
_entry.id   AF-A0A935USJ1-F1
#
_cell.length_a   1.000
_cell.length_b   1.000
_cell.length_c   1.000
_cell.angle_alpha   90.00
_cell.angle_beta   90.00
_cell.angle_gamma   90.00
#
_symmetry.space_group_name_H-M   'P 1'
#
loop_
_entity.id
_entity.type
_entity.pdbx_description
1 polymer ?
#
loop_
_entity_poly.entity_id
_entity_poly.type
_entity_poly.pdbx_seq_one_letter_code
_entity_poly.pdbx_strand_id
1 'polypeptide(L)'
;MTHHVGSPEVEAYLAALPAPHRETMKAVRATLRGLLPDAQEGISYGAPALLLNGRPVAGYAAFAKHLTYLPHSGSVLAGLAGDLTAYRFSKGSLRFAVDQPLPADLVARLVDARLVELGMSAVSDPGGPGPAPAPSAPAPPGCPPTA
;
A
#
# COMPACT_ATOMS: atom_id res chain seq x y z
N MET A 1 10.39 -25.28 -8.98
CA MET A 1 9.80 -24.78 -7.73
C MET A 1 9.85 -23.27 -7.79
N THR A 2 8.78 -22.64 -8.28
CA THR A 2 8.73 -21.20 -8.49
C THR A 2 8.56 -20.55 -7.12
N HIS A 3 9.67 -20.15 -6.51
CA HIS A 3 9.62 -19.27 -5.35
C HIS A 3 9.09 -17.93 -5.82
N HIS A 4 7.78 -17.69 -5.67
CA HIS A 4 7.27 -16.32 -5.49
C HIS A 4 7.74 -15.84 -4.13
N VAL A 5 9.06 -15.69 -3.99
CA VAL A 5 9.68 -15.12 -2.81
C VAL A 5 9.27 -13.66 -2.80
N GLY A 6 8.50 -13.30 -1.78
CA GLY A 6 8.28 -11.91 -1.45
C GLY A 6 9.61 -11.15 -1.41
N SER A 7 9.61 -9.88 -1.82
CA SER A 7 10.86 -9.12 -1.91
C SER A 7 11.61 -9.13 -0.56
N PRO A 8 12.88 -9.55 -0.51
CA PRO A 8 13.61 -9.74 0.75
C PRO A 8 13.72 -8.44 1.56
N GLU A 9 13.71 -7.30 0.87
CA GLU A 9 13.68 -5.98 1.49
C GLU A 9 12.36 -5.70 2.24
N VAL A 10 11.23 -6.17 1.72
CA VAL A 10 9.91 -6.07 2.39
C VAL A 10 9.87 -7.01 3.59
N GLU A 11 10.41 -8.22 3.46
CA GLU A 11 10.53 -9.17 4.58
C GLU A 11 11.38 -8.57 5.71
N ALA A 12 12.52 -7.95 5.38
CA ALA A 12 13.38 -7.27 6.35
C ALA A 12 12.69 -6.07 7.00
N TYR A 13 11.95 -5.26 6.24
CA TYR A 13 11.13 -4.17 6.77
C TYR A 13 10.10 -4.69 7.77
N LEU A 14 9.34 -5.74 7.41
CA LEU A 14 8.35 -6.35 8.30
C LEU A 14 8.98 -6.98 9.54
N ALA A 15 10.18 -7.56 9.42
CA ALA A 15 10.91 -8.14 10.53
C ALA A 15 11.39 -7.10 11.55
N ALA A 16 11.68 -5.87 11.09
CA ALA A 16 12.08 -4.75 11.94
C ALA A 16 10.90 -4.13 12.73
N LEU A 17 9.66 -4.48 12.39
CA LEU A 17 8.47 -3.95 13.05
C LEU A 17 8.07 -4.74 14.30
N PRO A 18 7.49 -4.07 15.31
CA PRO A 18 6.93 -4.75 16.47
C PRO A 18 5.76 -5.66 16.06
N ALA A 19 5.55 -6.73 16.85
CA ALA A 19 4.57 -7.79 16.56
C ALA A 19 3.20 -7.29 16.03
N PRO A 20 2.48 -6.36 16.69
CA PRO A 20 1.15 -5.94 16.22
C PRO A 20 1.21 -5.24 14.86
N HIS A 21 2.25 -4.45 14.59
CA HIS A 21 2.38 -3.77 13.30
C HIS A 21 2.69 -4.80 12.20
N ARG A 22 3.59 -5.74 12.49
CA ARG A 22 3.99 -6.79 11.55
C ARG A 22 2.82 -7.70 11.18
N GLU A 23 2.01 -8.12 12.15
CA GLU A 23 0.84 -8.99 11.93
C GLU A 23 -0.15 -8.31 10.98
N THR A 24 -0.50 -7.05 11.27
CA THR A 24 -1.44 -6.28 10.47
C THR A 24 -0.89 -5.98 9.07
N MET A 25 0.40 -5.64 8.94
CA MET A 25 1.00 -5.41 7.63
C MET A 25 1.11 -6.70 6.80
N LYS A 26 1.36 -7.85 7.43
CA LYS A 26 1.30 -9.15 6.75
C LYS A 26 -0.10 -9.44 6.23
N ALA A 27 -1.15 -9.12 7.00
CA ALA A 27 -2.54 -9.28 6.56
C ALA A 27 -2.88 -8.38 5.36
N VAL A 28 -2.47 -7.11 5.41
CA VAL A 28 -2.64 -6.17 4.29
C VAL A 28 -1.88 -6.66 3.05
N ARG A 29 -0.63 -7.08 3.22
CA ARG A 29 0.20 -7.65 2.16
C ARG A 29 -0.44 -8.87 1.52
N ALA A 30 -0.94 -9.81 2.32
CA ALA A 30 -1.60 -11.02 1.82
C ALA A 30 -2.83 -10.68 0.98
N THR A 31 -3.66 -9.73 1.46
CA THR A 31 -4.81 -9.22 0.72
C THR A 31 -4.38 -8.59 -0.61
N LEU A 32 -3.39 -7.70 -0.59
CA LEU A 32 -2.90 -7.01 -1.79
C LEU A 32 -2.31 -7.98 -2.82
N ARG A 33 -1.53 -8.98 -2.38
CA ARG A 33 -1.01 -10.03 -3.27
C ARG A 33 -2.11 -10.92 -3.85
N GLY A 34 -3.19 -11.14 -3.10
CA GLY A 34 -4.36 -11.87 -3.60
C GLY A 34 -5.11 -11.08 -4.67
N LEU A 35 -5.19 -9.75 -4.54
CA LEU A 35 -5.84 -8.86 -5.49
C LEU A 35 -4.97 -8.57 -6.72
N LEU A 36 -3.65 -8.47 -6.53
CA LEU A 36 -2.68 -8.08 -7.53
C LEU A 36 -1.55 -9.12 -7.61
N PRO A 37 -1.82 -10.35 -8.08
CA PRO A 37 -0.79 -11.39 -8.17
C PRO A 37 0.33 -11.03 -9.16
N ASP A 38 0.04 -10.17 -10.14
CA ASP A 38 0.98 -9.69 -11.16
C ASP A 38 1.77 -8.45 -10.71
N ALA A 39 1.40 -7.82 -9.59
CA ALA A 39 2.14 -6.67 -9.10
C ALA A 39 3.47 -7.08 -8.46
N GLN A 40 4.51 -6.31 -8.77
CA GLN A 40 5.83 -6.45 -8.17
C GLN A 40 5.86 -5.72 -6.82
N GLU A 41 6.27 -6.44 -5.78
CA GLU A 41 6.54 -5.84 -4.47
C GLU A 41 7.96 -5.25 -4.45
N GLY A 42 8.12 -4.07 -3.86
CA GLY A 42 9.43 -3.47 -3.66
C GLY A 42 9.41 -2.50 -2.49
N ILE A 43 10.58 -2.00 -2.09
CA ILE A 43 10.67 -0.87 -1.18
C ILE A 43 10.74 0.41 -2.02
N SER A 44 9.81 1.32 -1.78
CA SER A 44 9.80 2.67 -2.36
C SER A 44 9.84 3.69 -1.24
N TYR A 45 10.82 4.59 -1.27
CA TYR A 45 11.01 5.64 -0.25
C TYR A 45 11.03 5.11 1.21
N GLY A 46 11.55 3.90 1.43
CA GLY A 46 11.66 3.28 2.75
C GLY A 46 10.40 2.55 3.24
N ALA A 47 9.38 2.40 2.38
CA ALA A 47 8.17 1.62 2.70
C ALA A 47 7.85 0.60 1.59
N PRO A 48 7.23 -0.54 1.92
CA PRO A 48 6.73 -1.48 0.93
C PRO A 48 5.69 -0.86 -0.02
N ALA A 49 5.85 -1.11 -1.31
CA ALA A 49 4.92 -0.72 -2.35
C ALA A 49 4.74 -1.83 -3.40
N LEU A 50 3.53 -1.91 -3.94
CA LEU A 50 3.17 -2.77 -5.07
C LEU A 50 3.10 -1.93 -6.34
N LEU A 51 3.90 -2.34 -7.31
CA LEU A 51 3.97 -1.75 -8.63
C LEU A 51 3.38 -2.74 -9.63
N LEU A 52 2.33 -2.34 -10.33
CA LEU A 52 1.78 -3.11 -11.44
C LEU A 52 2.25 -2.48 -12.74
N ASN A 53 2.91 -3.26 -13.61
CA ASN A 53 3.47 -2.77 -14.88
C ASN A 53 4.33 -1.49 -14.69
N GLY A 54 5.15 -1.46 -13.63
CA GLY A 54 6.00 -0.31 -13.29
C GLY A 54 5.29 0.91 -12.69
N ARG A 55 3.98 0.85 -12.45
CA ARG A 55 3.20 1.95 -11.83
C ARG A 55 2.79 1.60 -10.40
N PRO A 56 3.00 2.50 -9.42
CA PRO A 56 2.62 2.24 -8.04
C PRO A 56 1.09 2.25 -7.90
N VAL A 57 0.54 1.10 -7.51
CA VAL A 57 -0.90 0.90 -7.29
C VAL A 57 -1.23 1.04 -5.81
N ALA A 58 -0.43 0.40 -4.94
CA ALA A 58 -0.69 0.37 -3.51
C ALA A 58 0.61 0.36 -2.71
N GLY A 59 0.79 1.36 -1.85
CA GLY A 59 1.86 1.43 -0.87
C GLY A 59 1.31 1.21 0.53
N TYR A 60 2.14 0.69 1.43
CA TYR A 60 1.77 0.56 2.83
C TYR A 60 2.99 0.79 3.74
N ALA A 61 2.80 1.60 4.78
CA ALA A 61 3.87 2.03 5.67
C ALA A 61 3.44 1.89 7.13
N ALA A 62 4.34 1.41 7.98
CA ALA A 62 4.16 1.44 9.42
C ALA A 62 4.74 2.71 10.03
N PHE A 63 3.96 3.32 10.91
CA PHE A 63 4.37 4.40 11.80
C PHE A 63 4.24 3.94 13.24
N ALA A 64 4.95 4.58 14.18
CA ALA A 64 5.02 4.16 15.58
C ALA A 64 3.66 4.03 16.31
N LYS A 65 2.61 4.71 15.84
CA LYS A 65 1.28 4.70 16.47
C LYS A 65 0.14 4.28 15.54
N HIS A 66 0.41 4.16 14.24
CA HIS A 66 -0.61 3.90 13.23
C HIS A 66 0.00 3.29 11.98
N LEU A 67 -0.82 2.68 11.16
CA LEU A 67 -0.42 2.22 9.84
C LEU A 67 -1.04 3.13 8.79
N THR A 68 -0.34 3.26 7.67
CA THR A 68 -0.77 4.11 6.57
C THR A 68 -0.81 3.30 5.28
N TYR A 69 -1.95 3.34 4.61
CA TYR A 69 -2.15 2.81 3.27
C TYR A 69 -2.11 3.96 2.27
N LEU A 70 -1.38 3.78 1.19
CA LEU A 70 -1.14 4.79 0.16
C LEU A 70 -1.66 4.25 -1.19
N PRO A 71 -2.85 4.66 -1.64
CA PRO A 71 -3.34 4.29 -2.97
C PRO A 71 -2.62 5.04 -4.11
N HIS A 72 -1.63 5.89 -3.79
CA HIS A 72 -0.93 6.77 -4.73
C HIS A 72 -1.85 7.67 -5.59
N SER A 73 -3.10 7.85 -5.15
CA SER A 73 -4.10 8.73 -5.76
C SER A 73 -4.99 9.38 -4.71
N GLY A 74 -5.22 10.68 -4.87
CA GLY A 74 -6.19 11.40 -4.04
C GLY A 74 -7.64 11.22 -4.47
N SER A 75 -7.87 10.99 -5.77
CA SER A 75 -9.22 10.84 -6.32
C SER A 75 -9.87 9.53 -5.87
N VAL A 76 -9.08 8.45 -5.75
CA VAL A 76 -9.54 7.15 -5.22
C VAL A 76 -10.14 7.30 -3.83
N LEU A 77 -9.42 7.98 -2.92
CA LEU A 77 -9.90 8.19 -1.54
C LEU A 77 -11.12 9.12 -1.49
N ALA A 78 -11.17 10.13 -2.37
CA ALA A 78 -12.32 11.01 -2.46
C ALA A 78 -13.59 10.28 -2.94
N GLY A 79 -13.46 9.35 -3.89
CA GLY A 79 -14.56 8.52 -4.37
C GLY A 79 -15.10 7.54 -3.32
N LEU A 80 -14.22 7.03 -2.45
CA LEU A 80 -14.58 6.12 -1.36
C LEU A 80 -14.79 6.82 -0.01
N ALA A 81 -14.93 8.15 0.00
CA ALA A 81 -15.05 8.92 1.25
C ALA A 81 -16.18 8.43 2.18
N GLY A 82 -17.26 7.87 1.62
CA GLY A 82 -18.37 7.27 2.36
C GLY A 82 -17.99 6.00 3.12
N ASP A 83 -17.30 5.07 2.45
CA ASP A 83 -16.79 3.82 3.06
C ASP A 83 -15.63 4.09 4.04
N LEU A 84 -14.94 5.22 3.88
CA LEU A 84 -13.82 5.64 4.72
C LEU A 84 -14.22 6.45 5.95
N THR A 85 -15.50 6.62 6.23
CA THR A 85 -16.00 7.39 7.38
C THR A 85 -15.51 6.86 8.73
N ALA A 86 -15.27 5.54 8.83
CA ALA A 86 -14.69 4.90 10.02
C ALA A 86 -13.17 5.10 10.17
N TYR A 87 -12.49 5.60 9.13
CA TYR A 87 -11.03 5.70 9.05
C TYR A 87 -10.58 7.15 8.85
N ARG A 88 -9.32 7.44 9.20
CA ARG A 88 -8.73 8.77 8.98
C ARG A 88 -7.95 8.79 7.68
N PHE A 89 -8.52 9.38 6.64
CA PHE A 89 -7.82 9.55 5.35
C PHE A 89 -7.55 11.03 5.03
N SER A 90 -6.65 11.24 4.07
CA SER A 90 -6.26 12.54 3.49
C SER A 90 -6.16 12.41 1.98
N LYS A 91 -5.78 13.48 1.26
CA LYS A 91 -5.66 13.53 -0.21
C LYS A 91 -4.74 12.51 -0.89
N GLY A 92 -4.15 11.54 -0.18
CA GLY A 92 -3.33 10.50 -0.80
C GLY A 92 -2.87 9.39 0.15
N SER A 93 -3.42 9.36 1.37
CA SER A 93 -3.08 8.35 2.38
C SER A 93 -4.27 8.09 3.30
N LEU A 94 -4.40 6.85 3.71
CA LEU A 94 -5.42 6.35 4.62
C LEU A 94 -4.71 5.82 5.86
N ARG A 95 -5.01 6.39 7.01
CA ARG A 95 -4.46 5.99 8.31
C ARG A 95 -5.45 5.08 9.02
N PHE A 96 -4.93 3.96 9.52
CA PHE A 96 -5.67 2.95 10.25
C PHE A 96 -4.87 2.47 11.47
N ALA A 97 -5.54 1.81 12.41
CA ALA A 97 -4.90 1.37 13.64
C ALA A 97 -3.99 0.16 13.38
N VAL A 98 -2.93 0.05 14.19
CA VAL A 98 -1.94 -1.04 14.09
C VAL A 98 -2.51 -2.41 14.46
N ASP A 99 -3.62 -2.43 15.19
CA ASP A 99 -4.30 -3.63 15.67
C ASP A 99 -5.60 -3.92 14.89
N GLN A 100 -5.95 -3.06 13.93
CA GLN A 100 -7.13 -3.23 13.09
C GLN A 100 -6.70 -3.30 11.63
N PRO A 101 -6.57 -4.50 11.05
CA PRO A 101 -6.34 -4.63 9.62
C PRO A 101 -7.49 -4.00 8.84
N LEU A 102 -7.14 -3.43 7.68
CA LEU A 102 -8.15 -2.97 6.73
C LEU A 102 -8.99 -4.16 6.27
N PRO A 103 -10.32 -4.03 6.22
CA PRO A 103 -11.17 -5.07 5.69
C PRO A 103 -10.82 -5.31 4.22
N ALA A 104 -10.71 -6.58 3.84
CA ALA A 104 -10.28 -6.96 2.50
C ALA A 104 -11.16 -6.35 1.40
N ASP A 105 -12.46 -6.21 1.66
CA ASP A 105 -13.41 -5.55 0.74
C ASP A 105 -13.03 -4.09 0.47
N LEU A 106 -12.64 -3.34 1.50
CA LEU A 106 -12.21 -1.95 1.35
C LEU A 106 -10.90 -1.85 0.58
N VAL A 107 -9.94 -2.73 0.87
CA VAL A 107 -8.67 -2.79 0.13
C VAL A 107 -8.92 -3.11 -1.34
N ALA A 108 -9.81 -4.05 -1.63
CA ALA A 108 -10.21 -4.41 -2.98
C ALA A 108 -10.79 -3.22 -3.74
N ARG A 109 -11.74 -2.49 -3.14
CA ARG A 109 -12.32 -1.29 -3.77
C ARG A 109 -11.29 -0.18 -4.01
N LEU A 110 -10.36 0.02 -3.07
CA LEU A 110 -9.28 1.02 -3.23
C LEU A 110 -8.34 0.65 -4.38
N VAL A 111 -7.97 -0.63 -4.49
CA VAL A 111 -7.13 -1.14 -5.58
C VAL A 111 -7.87 -1.04 -6.91
N ASP A 112 -9.12 -1.49 -6.97
CA ASP A 112 -9.93 -1.46 -8.19
C ASP A 112 -10.13 -0.03 -8.70
N ALA A 113 -10.53 0.90 -7.83
CA ALA A 113 -10.65 2.32 -8.19
C ALA A 113 -9.31 2.90 -8.69
N ARG A 114 -8.19 2.49 -8.11
CA ARG A 114 -6.85 2.92 -8.57
C ARG A 114 -6.53 2.34 -9.94
N LEU A 115 -6.82 1.06 -10.18
CA LEU A 115 -6.62 0.42 -11.47
C LEU A 115 -7.44 1.10 -12.58
N VAL A 116 -8.71 1.39 -12.29
CA VAL A 116 -9.60 2.15 -13.18
C VAL A 116 -9.02 3.54 -13.48
N GLU A 117 -8.56 4.28 -12.47
CA GLU A 117 -7.90 5.59 -12.69
C GLU A 117 -6.62 5.49 -13.52
N LEU A 118 -5.86 4.41 -13.36
CA LEU A 118 -4.67 4.16 -14.15
C LEU A 118 -5.00 3.73 -15.59
N GLY A 119 -6.27 3.46 -15.91
CA GLY A 119 -6.67 2.83 -17.17
C GLY A 119 -6.11 1.42 -17.33
N MET A 120 -5.72 0.80 -16.20
CA MET A 120 -5.16 -0.54 -16.16
C MET A 120 -6.26 -1.50 -15.79
N SER A 121 -6.73 -2.30 -16.74
CA SER A 121 -7.41 -3.53 -16.37
C SER A 121 -6.35 -4.58 -16.04
N ALA A 122 -6.64 -5.56 -15.19
CA ALA A 122 -5.73 -6.70 -14.98
C ALA A 122 -5.47 -7.51 -16.28
N VAL A 123 -6.16 -7.16 -17.37
CA VAL A 123 -5.91 -7.65 -18.74
C VAL A 123 -5.10 -6.64 -19.54
N SER A 124 -4.01 -7.12 -20.13
CA SER A 124 -2.91 -6.40 -20.78
C SER A 124 -3.33 -5.49 -21.94
N ASP A 125 -2.92 -4.22 -21.93
CA ASP A 125 -2.22 -3.52 -23.03
C ASP A 125 -1.68 -2.14 -22.56
N PRO A 126 -0.46 -1.69 -22.95
CA PRO A 126 0.20 -0.53 -22.37
C PRO A 126 0.10 0.73 -23.24
N GLY A 127 -0.34 1.85 -22.67
CA GLY A 127 -0.24 3.13 -23.37
C GLY A 127 -0.89 4.32 -22.69
N GLY A 128 -0.39 4.74 -21.52
CA GLY A 128 -0.81 6.00 -20.92
C GLY A 128 0.32 6.63 -20.11
N PRO A 129 0.57 7.95 -20.22
CA PRO A 129 1.59 8.61 -19.41
C PRO A 129 1.22 8.43 -17.94
N GLY A 130 2.05 7.70 -17.21
CA GLY A 130 1.87 7.51 -15.78
C GLY A 130 1.81 8.88 -15.08
N PRO A 131 0.88 9.11 -14.15
CA PRO A 131 0.90 10.35 -13.39
C PRO A 131 2.26 10.46 -12.70
N ALA A 132 2.88 11.63 -12.85
CA ALA A 132 4.15 11.98 -12.23
C ALA A 132 4.14 11.61 -10.72
N PRO A 133 5.30 11.21 -10.15
CA PRO A 133 5.38 10.81 -8.74
C PRO A 133 4.76 11.89 -7.86
N ALA A 134 3.72 11.53 -7.11
CA ALA A 134 3.11 12.42 -6.13
C ALA A 134 4.20 12.93 -5.16
N PRO A 135 4.17 14.21 -4.76
CA PRO A 135 5.19 14.78 -3.90
C PRO A 135 5.24 14.00 -2.58
N SER A 136 6.47 13.65 -2.21
CA SER A 136 6.91 12.98 -0.99
C SER A 136 5.94 13.13 0.17
N ALA A 137 5.23 12.05 0.51
CA ALA A 137 4.76 11.89 1.89
C ALA A 137 6.03 11.91 2.78
N PRO A 138 6.04 12.65 3.90
CA PRO A 138 7.19 12.66 4.79
C PRO A 138 7.49 11.22 5.19
N ALA A 139 8.77 10.85 5.13
CA ALA A 139 9.24 9.56 5.61
C ALA A 139 8.61 9.27 6.99
N PRO A 140 8.20 8.03 7.28
CA PRO A 140 7.86 7.68 8.65
C PRO A 140 9.03 8.13 9.53
N PRO A 141 8.77 8.85 10.64
CA PRO A 141 9.85 9.34 11.49
C PRO A 141 10.69 8.13 11.85
N GLY A 142 11.96 8.18 11.44
CA GLY A 142 12.92 7.13 11.69
C GLY A 142 12.81 6.74 13.16
N CYS A 143 12.77 5.43 13.42
CA CYS A 143 12.96 4.90 14.76
C CYS A 143 14.07 5.73 15.44
N PRO A 144 13.82 6.31 16.63
CA PRO A 144 14.94 6.85 17.38
C PRO A 144 15.92 5.70 17.62
N PRO A 145 17.24 5.91 17.49
CA PRO A 145 18.18 4.93 18.00
C PRO A 145 17.87 4.73 19.48
N THR A 146 17.54 3.50 19.86
CA THR A 146 17.65 3.11 21.26
C THR A 146 19.13 2.94 21.55
N ALA A 147 19.61 3.78 22.47
CA ALA A 147 20.94 3.85 23.08
C ALA A 147 22.05 4.51 22.24
#